data_AF-A0A831QQY7-F1
#
_entry.id   AF-A0A831QQY7-F1
#
_cell.length_a   1.000
_cell.length_b   1.000
_cell.length_c   1.000
_cell.angle_alpha   90.00
_cell.angle_beta   90.00
_cell.angle_gamma   90.00
#
_symmetry.space_group_name_H-M   'P 1'
#
loop_
_entity.id
_entity.type
_entity.pdbx_description
1 polymer ?
#
loop_
_entity_poly.entity_id
_entity_poly.type
_entity_poly.pdbx_seq_one_letter_code
_entity_poly.pdbx_strand_id
1 'polypeptide(L)'
;MLGIMDKMALSDTVPATIYTIYPTPFNCPGAYFGSEHQIFDGNFTPFYKTGFLFINQHFHNFRYFSLGHIFNYAVPETKIRCDMIYKEFLSDFDNRLKKIQSQSSSLMGEAMAGIEICTTALLDLRIAVGKHGFKNIDVEIDFFKNVKSRPLRFLIHYTEVRSCEMKMPKWGSRAKLEFIDIEFDRINTFFEHHPDFRLYMESGAVENDKRYFTRKYLNDFPLSTSYSYFKDPMFNSAYDELWSMIMGLALYGNYLTGLKAKLDDTSIKASGPPEKKDPAFRFTMSPTAAVEFIYAFKELRAFDHGNFDIKPFTDYFGEVFGIEIKDPYGLFAQIANRKTKRAKYVQMLLDAFHNSLERRDGHS
;
A
#
# COMPACT_ATOMS: atom_id res chain seq x y z
N MET A 1 12.56 51.20 -69.85
CA MET A 1 13.38 51.08 -71.07
C MET A 1 14.70 50.41 -70.68
N LEU A 2 15.43 49.79 -71.63
CA LEU A 2 16.59 48.90 -71.44
C LEU A 2 17.63 49.32 -70.38
N GLY A 3 18.30 48.33 -69.77
CA GLY A 3 19.57 48.50 -69.06
C GLY A 3 19.94 47.28 -68.20
N ILE A 4 20.99 46.53 -68.58
CA ILE A 4 21.51 45.35 -67.85
C ILE A 4 22.85 45.70 -67.21
N MET A 5 23.01 45.42 -65.91
CA MET A 5 24.23 45.00 -65.18
C MET A 5 23.89 44.93 -63.67
N ASP A 6 24.49 44.08 -62.83
CA ASP A 6 25.70 43.25 -63.01
C ASP A 6 25.62 41.88 -62.28
N LYS A 7 26.67 41.06 -62.43
CA LYS A 7 26.74 39.63 -62.11
C LYS A 7 27.27 39.30 -60.70
N MET A 8 26.87 38.13 -60.19
CA MET A 8 27.73 37.07 -59.60
C MET A 8 26.82 35.92 -59.11
N ALA A 9 27.16 34.63 -59.08
CA ALA A 9 27.92 33.70 -59.93
C ALA A 9 28.05 32.40 -59.08
N LEU A 10 27.60 31.25 -59.62
CA LEU A 10 28.01 29.87 -59.26
C LEU A 10 27.59 29.38 -57.84
N SER A 11 26.66 28.40 -57.69
CA SER A 11 26.72 26.95 -58.04
C SER A 11 27.59 26.13 -57.08
N ASP A 12 27.28 24.90 -56.67
CA ASP A 12 26.11 24.03 -56.91
C ASP A 12 26.20 22.86 -55.90
N THR A 13 25.06 22.19 -55.64
CA THR A 13 24.86 20.73 -55.85
C THR A 13 23.74 20.16 -54.98
N VAL A 14 22.77 19.51 -55.65
CA VAL A 14 21.77 18.57 -55.09
C VAL A 14 22.14 17.17 -55.62
N PRO A 15 21.68 16.05 -55.03
CA PRO A 15 20.37 15.45 -55.37
C PRO A 15 19.51 15.11 -54.12
N ALA A 16 18.18 15.31 -54.11
CA ALA A 16 17.12 14.46 -54.69
C ALA A 16 17.03 13.07 -54.01
N THR A 17 15.89 12.44 -53.67
CA THR A 17 14.42 12.71 -53.70
C THR A 17 13.75 11.66 -52.75
N ILE A 18 12.45 11.58 -52.39
CA ILE A 18 11.17 12.17 -52.83
C ILE A 18 10.17 12.15 -51.63
N TYR A 19 9.03 12.85 -51.70
CA TYR A 19 7.86 12.66 -50.81
C TYR A 19 6.67 12.07 -51.60
N THR A 20 5.82 11.20 -51.01
CA THR A 20 4.34 11.41 -50.86
C THR A 20 3.51 10.17 -50.44
N ILE A 21 2.58 10.41 -49.48
CA ILE A 21 1.16 9.98 -49.40
C ILE A 21 0.76 8.50 -49.12
N TYR A 22 -0.23 8.35 -48.23
CA TYR A 22 -0.96 7.14 -47.81
C TYR A 22 -1.81 6.49 -48.92
N PRO A 23 -2.20 5.20 -48.77
CA PRO A 23 -3.61 4.94 -48.44
C PRO A 23 -3.86 3.76 -47.46
N THR A 24 -4.92 3.88 -46.65
CA THR A 24 -5.69 2.73 -46.14
C THR A 24 -6.69 2.29 -47.23
N PRO A 25 -7.03 0.99 -47.36
CA PRO A 25 -8.07 0.40 -46.49
C PRO A 25 -7.89 -1.10 -46.18
N PHE A 26 -8.57 -1.61 -45.16
CA PHE A 26 -9.42 -2.80 -45.29
C PHE A 26 -10.39 -2.93 -44.10
N ASN A 27 -11.53 -3.55 -44.35
CA ASN A 27 -12.74 -3.55 -43.52
C ASN A 27 -13.16 -5.00 -43.24
N CYS A 28 -13.48 -5.37 -41.99
CA CYS A 28 -14.31 -6.53 -41.64
C CYS A 28 -14.80 -6.47 -40.18
N PRO A 29 -15.90 -7.16 -39.82
CA PRO A 29 -16.83 -6.62 -38.82
C PRO A 29 -17.09 -7.51 -37.59
N GLY A 30 -17.71 -6.88 -36.57
CA GLY A 30 -18.75 -7.53 -35.76
C GLY A 30 -18.32 -8.51 -34.66
N ALA A 31 -18.12 -8.01 -33.45
CA ALA A 31 -18.35 -8.77 -32.22
C ALA A 31 -19.09 -7.88 -31.21
N TYR A 32 -20.16 -8.41 -30.64
CA TYR A 32 -21.17 -7.69 -29.87
C TYR A 32 -20.62 -6.96 -28.62
N PHE A 33 -21.03 -5.71 -28.44
CA PHE A 33 -20.91 -5.02 -27.14
C PHE A 33 -21.90 -5.65 -26.14
N GLY A 34 -21.38 -6.50 -25.26
CA GLY A 34 -22.03 -6.82 -23.99
C GLY A 34 -21.75 -5.72 -22.98
N SER A 35 -22.76 -4.95 -22.60
CA SER A 35 -22.63 -3.85 -21.66
C SER A 35 -22.67 -4.34 -20.21
N GLU A 36 -21.55 -4.34 -19.51
CA GLU A 36 -21.53 -4.28 -18.05
C GLU A 36 -21.00 -2.91 -17.61
N HIS A 37 -21.93 -2.03 -17.24
CA HIS A 37 -21.61 -0.91 -16.37
C HIS A 37 -21.33 -1.48 -14.97
N GLN A 38 -20.08 -1.43 -14.52
CA GLN A 38 -19.77 -1.49 -13.10
C GLN A 38 -19.15 -0.16 -12.66
N ILE A 39 -19.79 0.41 -11.66
CA ILE A 39 -19.51 1.72 -11.09
C ILE A 39 -18.25 1.58 -10.22
N PHE A 40 -17.18 2.28 -10.59
CA PHE A 40 -15.99 2.37 -9.73
C PHE A 40 -16.14 3.52 -8.75
N ASP A 41 -16.40 3.19 -7.48
CA ASP A 41 -16.23 4.15 -6.38
C ASP A 41 -14.75 4.55 -6.26
N GLY A 42 -14.52 5.85 -6.02
CA GLY A 42 -13.24 6.54 -6.27
C GLY A 42 -12.07 6.22 -5.34
N ASN A 43 -12.09 5.12 -4.60
CA ASN A 43 -11.07 4.80 -3.59
C ASN A 43 -9.90 3.94 -4.11
N PHE A 44 -10.01 3.33 -5.30
CA PHE A 44 -8.90 2.54 -5.88
C PHE A 44 -8.02 3.38 -6.81
N THR A 45 -7.14 4.21 -6.25
CA THR A 45 -5.96 4.75 -6.95
C THR A 45 -4.66 4.22 -6.34
N PRO A 46 -4.20 3.03 -6.75
CA PRO A 46 -2.97 2.46 -6.24
C PRO A 46 -1.74 3.31 -6.55
N PHE A 47 -0.89 3.49 -5.54
CA PHE A 47 0.33 4.30 -5.64
C PHE A 47 1.45 3.66 -6.49
N TYR A 48 1.25 2.46 -7.05
CA TYR A 48 2.14 1.92 -8.08
C TYR A 48 2.21 2.86 -9.31
N LYS A 49 1.17 3.68 -9.57
CA LYS A 49 1.20 4.72 -10.62
C LYS A 49 2.40 5.68 -10.46
N THR A 50 2.78 6.03 -9.23
CA THR A 50 3.89 6.95 -8.93
C THR A 50 5.23 6.24 -8.74
N GLY A 51 5.23 4.98 -8.29
CA GLY A 51 6.44 4.16 -8.22
C GLY A 51 6.98 3.75 -9.60
N PHE A 52 6.10 3.35 -10.52
CA PHE A 52 6.48 2.96 -11.88
C PHE A 52 6.90 4.14 -12.77
N LEU A 53 6.33 5.32 -12.54
CA LEU A 53 6.81 6.58 -13.14
C LEU A 53 8.30 6.80 -12.85
N PHE A 54 8.74 6.50 -11.63
CA PHE A 54 10.14 6.64 -11.22
C PHE A 54 11.07 5.69 -12.00
N ILE A 55 10.66 4.43 -12.20
CA ILE A 55 11.49 3.43 -12.90
C ILE A 55 11.74 3.86 -14.35
N ASN A 56 10.70 4.29 -15.08
CA ASN A 56 10.86 4.66 -16.49
C ASN A 56 11.43 6.07 -16.71
N GLN A 57 11.23 7.05 -15.82
CA GLN A 57 11.75 8.41 -16.01
C GLN A 57 13.20 8.62 -15.55
N HIS A 58 13.73 7.82 -14.61
CA HIS A 58 15.05 8.08 -14.01
C HIS A 58 16.25 7.31 -14.62
N PHE A 59 16.05 6.52 -15.69
CA PHE A 59 17.16 5.81 -16.36
C PHE A 59 18.28 6.73 -16.93
N HIS A 60 18.07 8.04 -17.01
CA HIS A 60 19.06 8.98 -17.56
C HIS A 60 20.12 9.50 -16.57
N ASN A 61 19.98 9.34 -15.24
CA ASN A 61 20.79 10.12 -14.28
C ASN A 61 21.49 9.35 -13.14
N PHE A 62 21.45 8.01 -13.10
CA PHE A 62 22.24 7.27 -12.10
C PHE A 62 23.68 7.02 -12.58
N ARG A 63 24.65 7.53 -11.80
CA ARG A 63 26.08 7.26 -12.02
C ARG A 63 26.37 5.77 -11.81
N TYR A 64 26.96 5.15 -12.83
CA TYR A 64 27.37 3.75 -12.83
C TYR A 64 28.29 3.40 -11.64
N PHE A 65 27.84 2.50 -10.77
CA PHE A 65 28.72 1.68 -9.94
C PHE A 65 28.80 0.29 -10.57
N SER A 66 29.99 -0.09 -11.03
CA SER A 66 30.16 -1.26 -11.90
C SER A 66 30.08 -2.58 -11.13
N LEU A 67 29.01 -3.35 -11.37
CA LEU A 67 28.93 -4.80 -11.12
C LEU A 67 29.27 -5.63 -12.36
N GLY A 68 29.80 -4.99 -13.41
CA GLY A 68 30.11 -5.62 -14.70
C GLY A 68 31.04 -6.83 -14.61
N HIS A 69 31.81 -6.98 -13.53
CA HIS A 69 32.68 -8.14 -13.30
C HIS A 69 31.96 -9.50 -13.27
N ILE A 70 30.70 -9.57 -12.82
CA ILE A 70 29.97 -10.87 -12.75
C ILE A 70 29.64 -11.39 -14.16
N PHE A 71 29.41 -10.51 -15.12
CA PHE A 71 28.97 -10.86 -16.48
C PHE A 71 30.02 -10.62 -17.59
N ASN A 72 31.21 -10.09 -17.28
CA ASN A 72 32.22 -9.69 -18.30
C ASN A 72 33.19 -10.79 -18.76
N TYR A 73 33.07 -12.04 -18.30
CA TYR A 73 33.96 -13.12 -18.74
C TYR A 73 33.40 -13.86 -19.97
N ALA A 74 33.93 -13.53 -21.15
CA ALA A 74 33.62 -14.21 -22.41
C ALA A 74 34.16 -15.66 -22.42
N VAL A 75 33.30 -16.63 -22.09
CA VAL A 75 33.68 -18.06 -21.95
C VAL A 75 32.47 -18.97 -22.35
N PRO A 76 32.65 -20.16 -22.97
CA PRO A 76 31.57 -20.86 -23.67
C PRO A 76 30.32 -21.31 -22.87
N GLU A 77 29.20 -21.42 -23.57
CA GLU A 77 27.84 -21.61 -23.04
C GLU A 77 27.45 -23.09 -22.77
N THR A 78 27.31 -23.47 -21.50
CA THR A 78 26.72 -24.76 -21.09
C THR A 78 25.60 -24.56 -20.06
N LYS A 79 24.58 -25.45 -20.08
CA LYS A 79 23.35 -25.31 -19.26
C LYS A 79 23.66 -25.17 -17.75
N ILE A 80 24.63 -25.95 -17.28
CA ILE A 80 25.08 -25.97 -15.88
C ILE A 80 25.61 -24.60 -15.41
N ARG A 81 26.11 -23.75 -16.32
CA ARG A 81 26.76 -22.49 -15.98
C ARG A 81 25.79 -21.30 -15.87
N CYS A 82 24.71 -21.26 -16.64
CA CYS A 82 23.71 -20.19 -16.50
C CYS A 82 23.04 -20.25 -15.12
N ASP A 83 22.65 -21.45 -14.68
CA ASP A 83 22.14 -21.71 -13.33
C ASP A 83 23.15 -21.29 -12.25
N MET A 84 24.45 -21.46 -12.52
CA MET A 84 25.54 -21.08 -11.61
C MET A 84 25.70 -19.56 -11.51
N ILE A 85 25.67 -18.84 -12.64
CA ILE A 85 25.75 -17.37 -12.72
C ILE A 85 24.58 -16.72 -11.97
N TYR A 86 23.35 -17.19 -12.16
CA TYR A 86 22.21 -16.64 -11.42
C TYR A 86 22.28 -16.99 -9.92
N LYS A 87 22.76 -18.17 -9.53
CA LYS A 87 22.97 -18.50 -8.10
C LYS A 87 24.05 -17.62 -7.46
N GLU A 88 25.16 -17.36 -8.14
CA GLU A 88 26.21 -16.43 -7.69
C GLU A 88 25.68 -15.01 -7.55
N PHE A 89 24.94 -14.50 -8.54
CA PHE A 89 24.28 -13.20 -8.50
C PHE A 89 23.29 -13.08 -7.33
N LEU A 90 22.43 -14.09 -7.12
CA LEU A 90 21.46 -14.10 -6.02
C LEU A 90 22.16 -14.19 -4.65
N SER A 91 23.30 -14.87 -4.56
CA SER A 91 24.14 -14.91 -3.36
C SER A 91 24.79 -13.55 -3.05
N ASP A 92 25.36 -12.86 -4.05
CA ASP A 92 25.85 -11.48 -3.89
C ASP A 92 24.72 -10.54 -3.43
N PHE A 93 23.58 -10.60 -4.11
CA PHE A 93 22.40 -9.80 -3.79
C PHE A 93 21.92 -10.03 -2.34
N ASP A 94 21.72 -11.28 -1.94
CA ASP A 94 21.30 -11.62 -0.57
C ASP A 94 22.36 -11.21 0.47
N ASN A 95 23.66 -11.26 0.16
CA ASN A 95 24.74 -10.79 1.03
C ASN A 95 24.74 -9.25 1.17
N ARG A 96 24.50 -8.52 0.07
CA ARG A 96 24.35 -7.06 0.08
C ARG A 96 23.11 -6.62 0.84
N LEU A 97 22.00 -7.36 0.73
CA LEU A 97 20.78 -7.15 1.50
C LEU A 97 21.03 -7.28 3.02
N LYS A 98 21.67 -8.38 3.46
CA LYS A 98 22.07 -8.59 4.87
C LYS A 98 23.02 -7.49 5.36
N LYS A 99 23.89 -6.98 4.49
CA LYS A 99 24.80 -5.87 4.82
C LYS A 99 24.02 -4.57 5.07
N ILE A 100 23.00 -4.25 4.26
CA ILE A 100 22.13 -3.09 4.54
C ILE A 100 21.48 -3.26 5.91
N GLN A 101 20.81 -4.40 6.15
CA GLN A 101 20.10 -4.69 7.40
C GLN A 101 20.97 -4.60 8.66
N SER A 102 22.27 -4.90 8.56
CA SER A 102 23.22 -4.79 9.68
C SER A 102 23.86 -3.40 9.83
N GLN A 103 23.78 -2.54 8.82
CA GLN A 103 24.42 -1.21 8.80
C GLN A 103 23.43 -0.04 8.90
N SER A 104 22.14 -0.27 8.63
CA SER A 104 21.10 0.77 8.66
C SER A 104 20.80 1.26 10.08
N SER A 105 21.02 2.55 10.33
CA SER A 105 20.69 3.21 11.59
C SER A 105 19.21 3.58 11.75
N SER A 106 18.42 3.48 10.68
CA SER A 106 16.98 3.77 10.67
C SER A 106 16.25 2.98 9.58
N LEU A 107 14.95 2.72 9.78
CA LEU A 107 14.10 1.99 8.84
C LEU A 107 13.97 2.72 7.49
N MET A 108 13.86 4.05 7.50
CA MET A 108 13.89 4.86 6.28
C MET A 108 15.22 4.71 5.52
N GLY A 109 16.35 4.72 6.23
CA GLY A 109 17.67 4.51 5.64
C GLY A 109 17.84 3.10 5.05
N GLU A 110 17.35 2.07 5.75
CA GLU A 110 17.30 0.69 5.24
C GLU A 110 16.49 0.62 3.94
N ALA A 111 15.28 1.19 3.94
CA ALA A 111 14.39 1.17 2.79
C ALA A 111 14.96 1.91 1.57
N MET A 112 15.61 3.07 1.78
CA MET A 112 16.25 3.81 0.69
C MET A 112 17.42 3.04 0.07
N ALA A 113 18.32 2.48 0.89
CA ALA A 113 19.43 1.66 0.39
C ALA A 113 18.94 0.35 -0.25
N GLY A 114 17.89 -0.25 0.29
CA GLY A 114 17.22 -1.42 -0.25
C GLY A 114 16.64 -1.18 -1.64
N ILE A 115 15.93 -0.06 -1.84
CA ILE A 115 15.42 0.37 -3.16
C ILE A 115 16.58 0.51 -4.16
N GLU A 116 17.68 1.17 -3.77
CA GLU A 116 18.85 1.36 -4.65
C GLU A 116 19.44 0.02 -5.10
N ILE A 117 19.77 -0.88 -4.15
CA ILE A 117 20.36 -2.18 -4.48
C ILE A 117 19.41 -3.05 -5.31
N CYS A 118 18.10 -3.07 -5.02
CA CYS A 118 17.15 -3.84 -5.82
C CYS A 118 16.96 -3.27 -7.23
N THR A 119 17.01 -1.94 -7.38
CA THR A 119 16.93 -1.27 -8.69
C THR A 119 18.16 -1.58 -9.55
N THR A 120 19.36 -1.49 -8.97
CA THR A 120 20.61 -1.87 -9.65
C THR A 120 20.59 -3.35 -10.04
N ALA A 121 20.17 -4.25 -9.14
CA ALA A 121 20.08 -5.67 -9.42
C ALA A 121 19.14 -5.99 -10.59
N LEU A 122 17.96 -5.36 -10.64
CA LEU A 122 17.02 -5.53 -11.76
C LEU A 122 17.56 -4.98 -13.08
N LEU A 123 18.31 -3.88 -13.04
CA LEU A 123 19.00 -3.32 -14.20
C LEU A 123 20.08 -4.26 -14.75
N ASP A 124 20.93 -4.81 -13.88
CA ASP A 124 21.97 -5.77 -14.27
C ASP A 124 21.35 -7.02 -14.90
N LEU A 125 20.29 -7.57 -14.29
CA LEU A 125 19.53 -8.69 -14.86
C LEU A 125 18.91 -8.34 -16.22
N ARG A 126 18.35 -7.15 -16.39
CA ARG A 126 17.78 -6.68 -17.67
C ARG A 126 18.84 -6.60 -18.76
N ILE A 127 20.02 -6.07 -18.45
CA ILE A 127 21.15 -5.99 -19.38
C ILE A 127 21.65 -7.39 -19.74
N ALA A 128 21.73 -8.31 -18.77
CA ALA A 128 22.13 -9.70 -19.01
C ALA A 128 21.13 -10.44 -19.94
N VAL A 129 19.82 -10.33 -19.69
CA VAL A 129 18.77 -10.92 -20.55
C VAL A 129 18.80 -10.31 -21.95
N GLY A 130 19.02 -8.99 -22.08
CA GLY A 130 19.14 -8.33 -23.37
C GLY A 130 20.36 -8.75 -24.20
N LYS A 131 21.46 -9.16 -23.54
CA LYS A 131 22.70 -9.62 -24.20
C LYS A 131 22.70 -11.11 -24.55
N HIS A 132 22.21 -11.95 -23.64
CA HIS A 132 22.36 -13.41 -23.72
C HIS A 132 21.05 -14.15 -24.05
N GLY A 133 19.89 -13.49 -23.89
CA GLY A 133 18.59 -14.12 -24.03
C GLY A 133 18.37 -15.27 -23.04
N PHE A 134 17.55 -16.25 -23.44
CA PHE A 134 17.34 -17.48 -22.68
C PHE A 134 17.63 -18.69 -23.57
N LYS A 135 18.37 -19.66 -23.04
CA LYS A 135 18.78 -20.86 -23.79
C LYS A 135 17.59 -21.78 -24.14
N ASN A 136 16.59 -21.84 -23.27
CA ASN A 136 15.38 -22.61 -23.45
C ASN A 136 14.25 -22.07 -22.56
N ILE A 137 13.06 -22.66 -22.70
CA ILE A 137 11.85 -22.27 -21.96
C ILE A 137 12.02 -22.50 -20.45
N ASP A 138 12.65 -23.59 -20.02
CA ASP A 138 12.85 -23.90 -18.60
C ASP A 138 13.68 -22.81 -17.88
N VAL A 139 14.73 -22.32 -18.54
CA VAL A 139 15.59 -21.24 -18.02
C VAL A 139 14.86 -19.89 -18.04
N GLU A 140 13.98 -19.63 -19.02
CA GLU A 140 13.11 -18.45 -19.02
C GLU A 140 12.10 -18.49 -17.85
N ILE A 141 11.48 -19.65 -17.60
CA ILE A 141 10.56 -19.87 -16.48
C ILE A 141 11.29 -19.67 -15.14
N ASP A 142 12.42 -20.33 -14.92
CA ASP A 142 13.19 -20.17 -13.68
C ASP A 142 13.65 -18.72 -13.47
N PHE A 143 14.06 -18.05 -14.55
CA PHE A 143 14.44 -16.65 -14.50
C PHE A 143 13.28 -15.76 -14.00
N PHE A 144 12.09 -15.89 -14.57
CA PHE A 144 10.95 -15.05 -14.20
C PHE A 144 10.30 -15.46 -12.85
N LYS A 145 10.24 -16.76 -12.56
CA LYS A 145 9.63 -17.32 -11.34
C LYS A 145 10.52 -17.12 -10.11
N ASN A 146 11.83 -17.30 -10.24
CA ASN A 146 12.78 -17.37 -9.12
C ASN A 146 13.88 -16.30 -9.13
N VAL A 147 14.51 -16.01 -10.28
CA VAL A 147 15.68 -15.11 -10.33
C VAL A 147 15.27 -13.63 -10.27
N LYS A 148 14.47 -13.14 -11.22
CA LYS A 148 13.99 -11.74 -11.27
C LYS A 148 13.09 -11.40 -10.08
N SER A 149 12.27 -12.36 -9.64
CA SER A 149 11.32 -12.16 -8.54
C SER A 149 12.02 -11.91 -7.20
N ARG A 150 13.27 -12.39 -7.02
CA ARG A 150 14.06 -12.18 -5.80
C ARG A 150 14.37 -10.70 -5.52
N PRO A 151 15.01 -9.90 -6.40
CA PRO A 151 15.16 -8.47 -6.17
C PRO A 151 13.84 -7.70 -6.32
N LEU A 152 12.91 -8.12 -7.21
CA LEU A 152 11.67 -7.38 -7.43
C LEU A 152 10.75 -7.36 -6.19
N ARG A 153 10.59 -8.48 -5.49
CA ARG A 153 9.79 -8.53 -4.25
C ARG A 153 10.36 -7.63 -3.14
N PHE A 154 11.70 -7.51 -3.05
CA PHE A 154 12.35 -6.63 -2.08
C PHE A 154 12.26 -5.16 -2.50
N LEU A 155 12.34 -4.84 -3.80
CA LEU A 155 12.05 -3.49 -4.29
C LEU A 155 10.64 -3.05 -3.90
N ILE A 156 9.65 -3.92 -4.09
CA ILE A 156 8.25 -3.69 -3.71
C ILE A 156 8.17 -3.47 -2.19
N HIS A 157 8.67 -4.43 -1.39
CA HIS A 157 8.70 -4.32 0.08
C HIS A 157 9.28 -2.99 0.57
N TYR A 158 10.48 -2.60 0.12
CA TYR A 158 11.13 -1.37 0.57
C TYR A 158 10.44 -0.10 0.04
N THR A 159 9.79 -0.15 -1.12
CA THR A 159 8.96 0.95 -1.63
C THR A 159 7.73 1.16 -0.75
N GLU A 160 7.07 0.08 -0.32
CA GLU A 160 5.93 0.14 0.61
C GLU A 160 6.37 0.61 2.00
N VAL A 161 7.47 0.09 2.57
CA VAL A 161 8.04 0.57 3.85
C VAL A 161 8.38 2.06 3.79
N ARG A 162 9.03 2.53 2.71
CA ARG A 162 9.29 3.96 2.51
C ARG A 162 8.00 4.78 2.45
N SER A 163 6.96 4.29 1.74
CA SER A 163 5.66 4.96 1.67
C SER A 163 4.98 5.04 3.04
N CYS A 164 5.05 3.94 3.80
CA CYS A 164 4.57 3.81 5.17
C CYS A 164 5.20 4.89 6.07
N GLU A 165 6.53 4.92 6.18
CA GLU A 165 7.27 5.87 7.02
C GLU A 165 7.01 7.35 6.65
N MET A 166 6.82 7.64 5.36
CA MET A 166 6.44 8.98 4.89
C MET A 166 5.03 9.37 5.35
N LYS A 167 4.03 8.51 5.10
CA LYS A 167 2.59 8.77 5.35
C LYS A 167 2.18 8.61 6.82
N MET A 168 2.89 7.79 7.60
CA MET A 168 2.60 7.48 9.00
C MET A 168 2.36 8.76 9.82
N PRO A 169 1.22 8.88 10.55
CA PRO A 169 0.96 10.00 11.45
C PRO A 169 2.10 10.18 12.46
N LYS A 170 2.62 11.39 12.62
CA LYS A 170 3.81 11.61 13.46
C LYS A 170 3.49 11.50 14.97
N TRP A 171 2.29 11.95 15.37
CA TRP A 171 1.83 11.99 16.77
C TRP A 171 0.60 11.09 17.01
N GLY A 172 0.48 10.59 18.25
CA GLY A 172 -0.66 9.79 18.72
C GLY A 172 -0.58 8.31 18.34
N SER A 173 -0.42 7.43 19.33
CA SER A 173 -0.34 5.97 19.11
C SER A 173 -1.60 5.41 18.44
N ARG A 174 -2.79 5.89 18.84
CA ARG A 174 -4.07 5.50 18.21
C ARG A 174 -4.11 5.78 16.71
N ALA A 175 -3.71 6.98 16.29
CA ALA A 175 -3.69 7.35 14.86
C ALA A 175 -2.67 6.51 14.07
N LYS A 176 -1.55 6.11 14.69
CA LYS A 176 -0.58 5.18 14.08
C LYS A 176 -1.15 3.76 13.92
N LEU A 177 -1.84 3.26 14.94
CA LEU A 177 -2.50 1.95 14.89
C LEU A 177 -3.61 1.92 13.82
N GLU A 178 -4.46 2.95 13.78
CA GLU A 178 -5.51 3.11 12.77
C GLU A 178 -4.94 3.17 11.34
N PHE A 179 -3.83 3.90 11.13
CA PHE A 179 -3.12 3.89 9.84
C PHE A 179 -2.57 2.50 9.47
N ILE A 180 -2.03 1.75 10.43
CA ILE A 180 -1.51 0.40 10.20
C ILE A 180 -2.65 -0.57 9.84
N ASP A 181 -3.81 -0.44 10.47
CA ASP A 181 -4.98 -1.28 10.20
C ASP A 181 -5.55 -1.02 8.79
N ILE A 182 -5.62 0.25 8.36
CA ILE A 182 -5.95 0.62 6.97
C ILE A 182 -4.96 0.00 5.97
N GLU A 183 -3.68 -0.05 6.30
CA GLU A 183 -2.65 -0.66 5.45
C GLU A 183 -2.75 -2.20 5.43
N PHE A 184 -3.15 -2.84 6.53
CA PHE A 184 -3.48 -4.28 6.54
C PHE A 184 -4.69 -4.58 5.65
N ASP A 185 -5.77 -3.81 5.76
CA ASP A 185 -6.96 -3.98 4.93
C ASP A 185 -6.62 -3.85 3.44
N ARG A 186 -5.80 -2.87 3.06
CA ARG A 186 -5.28 -2.73 1.68
C ARG A 186 -4.54 -3.98 1.18
N ILE A 187 -3.71 -4.59 2.04
CA ILE A 187 -2.95 -5.81 1.71
C ILE A 187 -3.89 -7.01 1.60
N ASN A 188 -4.83 -7.16 2.53
CA ASN A 188 -5.83 -8.23 2.52
C ASN A 188 -6.72 -8.16 1.28
N THR A 189 -7.23 -6.98 0.94
CA THR A 189 -7.99 -6.75 -0.30
C THR A 189 -7.18 -7.17 -1.54
N PHE A 190 -5.90 -6.84 -1.64
CA PHE A 190 -5.06 -7.31 -2.76
C PHE A 190 -4.97 -8.84 -2.83
N PHE A 191 -4.86 -9.51 -1.67
CA PHE A 191 -4.88 -10.97 -1.64
C PHE A 191 -6.26 -11.56 -1.98
N GLU A 192 -7.37 -10.95 -1.56
CA GLU A 192 -8.73 -11.40 -1.91
C GLU A 192 -9.00 -11.37 -3.43
N HIS A 193 -8.34 -10.48 -4.18
CA HIS A 193 -8.44 -10.40 -5.64
C HIS A 193 -7.60 -11.46 -6.40
N HIS A 194 -6.70 -12.18 -5.73
CA HIS A 194 -5.75 -13.10 -6.37
C HIS A 194 -5.64 -14.50 -5.73
N PRO A 195 -6.75 -15.16 -5.30
CA PRO A 195 -6.70 -16.43 -4.57
C PRO A 195 -6.15 -17.58 -5.42
N ASP A 196 -6.64 -17.76 -6.65
CA ASP A 196 -6.29 -18.90 -7.51
C ASP A 196 -4.79 -18.92 -7.84
N PHE A 197 -4.22 -17.76 -8.18
CA PHE A 197 -2.80 -17.65 -8.50
C PHE A 197 -1.91 -17.85 -7.26
N ARG A 198 -2.35 -17.42 -6.07
CA ARG A 198 -1.64 -17.78 -4.82
C ARG A 198 -1.66 -19.28 -4.59
N LEU A 199 -2.84 -19.91 -4.64
CA LEU A 199 -2.99 -21.34 -4.41
C LEU A 199 -2.14 -22.16 -5.41
N TYR A 200 -2.10 -21.74 -6.68
CA TYR A 200 -1.21 -22.32 -7.69
C TYR A 200 0.27 -22.24 -7.26
N MET A 201 0.74 -21.07 -6.82
CA MET A 201 2.13 -20.87 -6.42
C MET A 201 2.50 -21.57 -5.10
N GLU A 202 1.58 -21.59 -4.13
CA GLU A 202 1.73 -22.23 -2.81
C GLU A 202 1.70 -23.76 -2.89
N SER A 203 0.92 -24.33 -3.82
CA SER A 203 0.89 -25.77 -4.06
C SER A 203 2.14 -26.33 -4.75
N GLY A 204 3.04 -25.46 -5.24
CA GLY A 204 4.23 -25.86 -5.99
C GLY A 204 3.93 -26.37 -7.40
N ALA A 205 2.75 -26.08 -7.94
CA ALA A 205 2.36 -26.49 -9.29
C ALA A 205 3.28 -25.90 -10.38
N VAL A 206 3.40 -26.62 -11.49
CA VAL A 206 4.25 -26.28 -12.65
C VAL A 206 3.49 -26.27 -13.99
N GLU A 207 2.24 -26.71 -14.01
CA GLU A 207 1.44 -26.98 -15.22
C GLU A 207 1.22 -25.71 -16.07
N ASN A 208 1.04 -24.56 -15.41
CA ASN A 208 0.82 -23.27 -16.06
C ASN A 208 2.08 -22.40 -16.13
N ASP A 209 3.23 -22.86 -15.63
CA ASP A 209 4.46 -22.05 -15.55
C ASP A 209 4.88 -21.49 -16.91
N LYS A 210 4.72 -22.29 -17.97
CA LYS A 210 4.98 -21.87 -19.34
C LYS A 210 4.11 -20.68 -19.79
N ARG A 211 2.86 -20.61 -19.34
CA ARG A 211 1.93 -19.50 -19.64
C ARG A 211 2.18 -18.29 -18.73
N TYR A 212 2.55 -18.52 -17.48
CA TYR A 212 2.73 -17.47 -16.49
C TYR A 212 4.09 -16.76 -16.59
N PHE A 213 5.17 -17.51 -16.83
CA PHE A 213 6.56 -17.09 -16.68
C PHE A 213 7.37 -17.11 -17.98
N THR A 214 6.74 -16.95 -19.15
CA THR A 214 7.46 -16.74 -20.42
C THR A 214 6.95 -15.51 -21.15
N ARG A 215 7.84 -14.81 -21.87
CA ARG A 215 7.49 -13.58 -22.60
C ARG A 215 6.47 -13.80 -23.72
N LYS A 216 6.40 -15.04 -24.25
CA LYS A 216 5.47 -15.41 -25.33
C LYS A 216 4.01 -15.13 -25.01
N TYR A 217 3.60 -15.29 -23.75
CA TYR A 217 2.21 -15.15 -23.30
C TYR A 217 1.96 -13.83 -22.54
N LEU A 218 2.88 -12.85 -22.65
CA LEU A 218 2.79 -11.55 -21.97
C LEU A 218 1.44 -10.83 -22.20
N ASN A 219 0.87 -10.98 -23.40
CA ASN A 219 -0.38 -10.34 -23.81
C ASN A 219 -1.63 -11.24 -23.63
N ASP A 220 -1.47 -12.54 -23.29
CA ASP A 220 -2.61 -13.45 -23.06
C ASP A 220 -3.39 -13.07 -21.78
N PHE A 221 -2.73 -12.39 -20.84
CA PHE A 221 -3.27 -12.04 -19.53
C PHE A 221 -2.99 -10.56 -19.21
N PRO A 222 -3.82 -9.63 -19.70
CA PRO A 222 -3.77 -8.24 -19.27
C PRO A 222 -4.21 -8.14 -17.80
N LEU A 223 -3.24 -8.22 -16.87
CA LEU A 223 -3.47 -7.92 -15.45
C LEU A 223 -4.09 -6.52 -15.33
N SER A 224 -5.31 -6.41 -14.80
CA SER A 224 -6.11 -5.18 -14.88
C SER A 224 -5.52 -3.97 -14.14
N THR A 225 -4.49 -4.18 -13.33
CA THR A 225 -3.80 -3.16 -12.54
C THR A 225 -2.66 -2.47 -13.29
N SER A 226 -1.93 -3.19 -14.14
CA SER A 226 -0.73 -2.73 -14.84
C SER A 226 -1.03 -2.61 -16.33
N TYR A 227 -1.15 -1.37 -16.84
CA TYR A 227 -1.42 -1.17 -18.28
C TYR A 227 -0.35 -1.87 -19.11
N SER A 228 -0.76 -2.77 -20.00
CA SER A 228 0.14 -3.65 -20.77
C SER A 228 1.21 -2.92 -21.59
N TYR A 229 1.02 -1.63 -21.90
CA TYR A 229 1.98 -0.80 -22.62
C TYR A 229 3.15 -0.28 -21.76
N PHE A 230 3.13 -0.44 -20.43
CA PHE A 230 4.24 -0.09 -19.54
C PHE A 230 5.20 -1.27 -19.25
N LYS A 231 4.82 -2.50 -19.60
CA LYS A 231 5.67 -3.69 -19.40
C LYS A 231 6.74 -3.75 -20.50
N ASP A 232 7.98 -4.05 -20.13
CA ASP A 232 9.07 -4.26 -21.08
C ASP A 232 8.94 -5.65 -21.72
N PRO A 233 8.66 -5.79 -23.03
CA PRO A 233 8.44 -7.10 -23.64
C PRO A 233 9.67 -8.01 -23.62
N MET A 234 10.87 -7.45 -23.44
CA MET A 234 12.12 -8.21 -23.31
C MET A 234 12.38 -8.66 -21.87
N PHE A 235 11.77 -8.00 -20.87
CA PHE A 235 12.07 -8.18 -19.45
C PHE A 235 10.84 -8.42 -18.55
N ASN A 236 9.64 -8.65 -19.10
CA ASN A 236 8.43 -9.01 -18.34
C ASN A 236 7.75 -10.25 -18.90
N SER A 237 7.16 -11.05 -18.03
CA SER A 237 6.19 -12.09 -18.42
C SER A 237 4.77 -11.67 -17.99
N ALA A 238 3.80 -12.56 -18.16
CA ALA A 238 2.42 -12.28 -17.76
C ALA A 238 2.30 -12.09 -16.23
N TYR A 239 2.95 -12.95 -15.43
CA TYR A 239 2.74 -13.06 -13.98
C TYR A 239 3.96 -12.82 -13.09
N ASP A 240 5.16 -12.53 -13.63
CA ASP A 240 6.36 -12.24 -12.82
C ASP A 240 6.18 -11.08 -11.85
N GLU A 241 5.54 -10.00 -12.30
CA GLU A 241 5.19 -8.84 -11.50
C GLU A 241 4.19 -9.20 -10.40
N LEU A 242 3.12 -9.94 -10.72
CA LEU A 242 2.10 -10.35 -9.73
C LEU A 242 2.69 -11.26 -8.66
N TRP A 243 3.53 -12.22 -9.05
CA TRP A 243 4.22 -13.09 -8.09
C TRP A 243 5.15 -12.30 -7.16
N SER A 244 5.88 -11.33 -7.71
CA SER A 244 6.75 -10.45 -6.93
C SER A 244 5.97 -9.53 -6.00
N MET A 245 4.79 -9.05 -6.40
CA MET A 245 3.88 -8.28 -5.54
C MET A 245 3.35 -9.11 -4.38
N ILE A 246 2.90 -10.35 -4.63
CA ILE A 246 2.43 -11.28 -3.59
C ILE A 246 3.52 -11.46 -2.51
N MET A 247 4.76 -11.77 -2.92
CA MET A 247 5.87 -11.92 -1.97
C MET A 247 6.27 -10.60 -1.29
N GLY A 248 6.29 -9.49 -2.02
CA GLY A 248 6.71 -8.18 -1.50
C GLY A 248 5.73 -7.60 -0.48
N LEU A 249 4.42 -7.76 -0.74
CA LEU A 249 3.36 -7.36 0.18
C LEU A 249 3.30 -8.28 1.40
N ALA A 250 3.59 -9.57 1.28
CA ALA A 250 3.74 -10.45 2.45
C ALA A 250 4.91 -10.00 3.36
N LEU A 251 6.06 -9.62 2.78
CA LEU A 251 7.17 -9.03 3.55
C LEU A 251 6.80 -7.70 4.21
N TYR A 252 6.00 -6.86 3.53
CA TYR A 252 5.49 -5.60 4.10
C TYR A 252 4.47 -5.84 5.22
N GLY A 253 3.58 -6.82 5.09
CA GLY A 253 2.67 -7.25 6.17
C GLY A 253 3.43 -7.72 7.42
N ASN A 254 4.54 -8.45 7.27
CA ASN A 254 5.41 -8.81 8.40
C ASN A 254 6.04 -7.58 9.07
N TYR A 255 6.43 -6.57 8.28
CA TYR A 255 6.93 -5.29 8.80
C TYR A 255 5.86 -4.54 9.60
N LEU A 256 4.63 -4.43 9.07
CA LEU A 256 3.50 -3.80 9.76
C LEU A 256 3.16 -4.52 11.07
N THR A 257 3.17 -5.86 11.08
CA THR A 257 2.97 -6.67 12.29
C THR A 257 4.03 -6.35 13.35
N GLY A 258 5.30 -6.28 12.96
CA GLY A 258 6.40 -5.90 13.86
C GLY A 258 6.30 -4.44 14.35
N LEU A 259 5.73 -3.53 13.54
CA LEU A 259 5.51 -2.14 13.92
C LEU A 259 4.34 -1.99 14.90
N LYS A 260 3.22 -2.68 14.65
CA LYS A 260 2.06 -2.74 15.55
C LYS A 260 2.45 -3.26 16.93
N ALA A 261 3.14 -4.41 16.98
CA ALA A 261 3.64 -4.98 18.23
C ALA A 261 4.54 -4.03 19.03
N LYS A 262 5.39 -3.22 18.37
CA LYS A 262 6.21 -2.20 19.04
C LYS A 262 5.38 -1.04 19.61
N LEU A 263 4.32 -0.63 18.92
CA LEU A 263 3.42 0.43 19.41
C LEU A 263 2.62 -0.05 20.62
N ASP A 264 2.13 -1.29 20.59
CA ASP A 264 1.39 -1.91 21.68
C ASP A 264 2.30 -2.12 22.91
N ASP A 265 3.50 -2.68 22.74
CA ASP A 265 4.51 -2.84 23.80
C ASP A 265 4.98 -1.48 24.36
N THR A 266 5.06 -0.43 23.53
CA THR A 266 5.33 0.93 23.99
C THR A 266 4.16 1.50 24.79
N SER A 267 2.90 1.19 24.43
CA SER A 267 1.73 1.60 25.23
C SER A 267 1.71 0.95 26.62
N ILE A 268 2.18 -0.30 26.71
CA ILE A 268 2.33 -1.05 27.97
C ILE A 268 3.53 -0.53 28.77
N LYS A 269 4.67 -0.26 28.14
CA LYS A 269 5.89 0.22 28.84
C LYS A 269 5.86 1.70 29.20
N ALA A 270 5.07 2.50 28.51
CA ALA A 270 4.81 3.90 28.86
C ALA A 270 3.80 4.05 30.01
N SER A 271 3.25 2.95 30.57
CA SER A 271 2.41 2.99 31.76
C SER A 271 3.22 3.18 33.06
N GLY A 272 3.88 4.34 33.17
CA GLY A 272 3.79 5.09 34.42
C GLY A 272 2.32 5.48 34.67
N PRO A 273 1.96 6.06 35.83
CA PRO A 273 0.63 6.62 36.01
C PRO A 273 0.35 7.57 34.84
N PRO A 274 -0.71 7.39 34.04
CA PRO A 274 -0.95 8.25 32.90
C PRO A 274 -1.03 9.67 33.41
N GLU A 275 -0.23 10.56 32.82
CA GLU A 275 -0.37 11.99 33.04
C GLU A 275 -1.79 12.34 32.56
N LYS A 276 -2.71 12.46 33.51
CA LYS A 276 -4.14 12.59 33.24
C LYS A 276 -4.34 13.90 32.48
N LYS A 277 -4.41 13.80 31.15
CA LYS A 277 -4.83 14.91 30.32
C LYS A 277 -6.15 15.40 30.86
N ASP A 278 -6.24 16.71 31.08
CA ASP A 278 -7.49 17.30 31.50
C ASP A 278 -8.60 16.91 30.51
N PRO A 279 -9.75 16.42 30.99
CA PRO A 279 -10.83 16.00 30.12
C PRO A 279 -11.32 17.22 29.33
N ALA A 280 -11.52 17.04 28.02
CA ALA A 280 -11.89 18.12 27.11
C ALA A 280 -13.19 18.84 27.56
N PHE A 281 -14.08 18.11 28.23
CA PHE A 281 -15.27 18.64 28.89
C PHE A 281 -15.41 17.97 30.27
N ARG A 282 -15.74 18.75 31.31
CA ARG A 282 -15.95 18.24 32.68
C ARG A 282 -17.44 18.07 32.97
N PHE A 283 -17.84 16.92 33.52
CA PHE A 283 -19.20 16.72 34.02
C PHE A 283 -19.33 17.33 35.42
N THR A 284 -20.09 18.42 35.53
CA THR A 284 -20.13 19.29 36.72
C THR A 284 -21.22 18.92 37.73
N MET A 285 -22.07 17.92 37.43
CA MET A 285 -23.12 17.47 38.35
C MET A 285 -22.60 16.35 39.28
N SER A 286 -23.34 16.07 40.36
CA SER A 286 -22.99 15.02 41.33
C SER A 286 -22.87 13.62 40.68
N PRO A 287 -22.05 12.69 41.23
CA PRO A 287 -21.96 11.31 40.75
C PRO A 287 -23.32 10.59 40.67
N THR A 288 -24.24 10.90 41.58
CA THR A 288 -25.60 10.38 41.56
C THR A 288 -26.40 10.80 40.33
N ALA A 289 -26.12 11.98 39.75
CA ALA A 289 -26.74 12.44 38.50
C ALA A 289 -26.16 11.69 37.30
N ALA A 290 -24.84 11.46 37.27
CA ALA A 290 -24.19 10.64 36.25
C ALA A 290 -24.78 9.21 36.23
N VAL A 291 -24.92 8.57 37.40
CA VAL A 291 -25.56 7.25 37.51
C VAL A 291 -27.02 7.29 37.04
N GLU A 292 -27.79 8.32 37.38
CA GLU A 292 -29.18 8.46 36.91
C GLU A 292 -29.26 8.55 35.38
N PHE A 293 -28.34 9.28 34.74
CA PHE A 293 -28.23 9.36 33.28
C PHE A 293 -27.73 8.04 32.64
N ILE A 294 -26.71 7.40 33.20
CA ILE A 294 -26.16 6.13 32.67
C ILE A 294 -27.25 5.04 32.63
N TYR A 295 -28.04 4.89 33.69
CA TYR A 295 -29.15 3.94 33.70
C TYR A 295 -30.28 4.36 32.75
N ALA A 296 -30.61 5.66 32.66
CA ALA A 296 -31.59 6.14 31.68
C ALA A 296 -31.13 5.85 30.23
N PHE A 297 -29.86 6.03 29.90
CA PHE A 297 -29.29 5.69 28.59
C PHE A 297 -29.30 4.19 28.31
N LYS A 298 -29.12 3.34 29.33
CA LYS A 298 -29.21 1.88 29.17
C LYS A 298 -30.64 1.44 28.84
N GLU A 299 -31.63 1.91 29.60
CA GLU A 299 -33.05 1.60 29.35
C GLU A 299 -33.54 2.18 28.01
N LEU A 300 -33.09 3.39 27.66
CA LEU A 300 -33.35 4.00 26.35
C LEU A 300 -32.61 3.32 25.19
N ARG A 301 -31.64 2.43 25.48
CA ARG A 301 -30.78 1.75 24.51
C ARG A 301 -29.98 2.72 23.62
N ALA A 302 -29.62 3.88 24.18
CA ALA A 302 -29.02 5.00 23.45
C ALA A 302 -27.56 4.74 22.99
N PHE A 303 -26.85 3.84 23.67
CA PHE A 303 -25.51 3.37 23.30
C PHE A 303 -25.55 1.85 23.08
N ASP A 304 -24.90 1.38 22.00
CA ASP A 304 -24.75 -0.04 21.65
C ASP A 304 -26.03 -0.86 21.74
N HIS A 305 -27.18 -0.26 21.41
CA HIS A 305 -28.52 -0.84 21.55
C HIS A 305 -28.86 -1.37 22.97
N GLY A 306 -28.20 -0.81 24.00
CA GLY A 306 -28.30 -1.23 25.41
C GLY A 306 -27.33 -2.36 25.80
N ASN A 307 -26.53 -2.86 24.87
CA ASN A 307 -25.59 -3.97 25.06
C ASN A 307 -24.24 -3.50 25.65
N PHE A 308 -24.27 -2.79 26.77
CA PHE A 308 -23.09 -2.40 27.53
C PHE A 308 -23.26 -2.72 29.02
N ASP A 309 -22.17 -3.07 29.70
CA ASP A 309 -22.18 -3.30 31.15
C ASP A 309 -22.06 -1.99 31.93
N ILE A 310 -22.86 -1.87 33.01
CA ILE A 310 -22.95 -0.63 33.80
C ILE A 310 -21.60 -0.21 34.35
N LYS A 311 -20.81 -1.14 34.91
CA LYS A 311 -19.54 -0.80 35.56
C LYS A 311 -18.48 -0.31 34.55
N PRO A 312 -18.13 -1.04 33.46
CA PRO A 312 -17.23 -0.53 32.42
C PRO A 312 -17.68 0.80 31.82
N PHE A 313 -18.97 0.97 31.54
CA PHE A 313 -19.47 2.22 30.96
C PHE A 313 -19.41 3.39 31.96
N THR A 314 -19.64 3.13 33.25
CA THR A 314 -19.49 4.14 34.31
C THR A 314 -18.02 4.57 34.45
N ASP A 315 -17.08 3.62 34.41
CA ASP A 315 -15.66 3.91 34.52
C ASP A 315 -15.16 4.72 33.31
N TYR A 316 -15.60 4.36 32.10
CA TYR A 316 -15.37 5.14 30.87
C TYR A 316 -15.99 6.55 30.94
N PHE A 317 -17.24 6.68 31.39
CA PHE A 317 -17.89 7.99 31.57
C PHE A 317 -17.13 8.87 32.58
N GLY A 318 -16.63 8.26 33.66
CA GLY A 318 -15.80 8.93 34.67
C GLY A 318 -14.46 9.41 34.13
N GLU A 319 -13.81 8.63 33.28
CA GLU A 319 -12.57 9.02 32.60
C GLU A 319 -12.80 10.16 31.59
N VAL A 320 -13.76 10.01 30.68
CA VAL A 320 -14.03 10.98 29.60
C VAL A 320 -14.43 12.34 30.14
N PHE A 321 -15.23 12.39 31.21
CA PHE A 321 -15.76 13.64 31.76
C PHE A 321 -15.13 14.07 33.11
N GLY A 322 -14.12 13.36 33.60
CA GLY A 322 -13.40 13.69 34.83
C GLY A 322 -14.25 13.64 36.12
N ILE A 323 -15.14 12.65 36.25
CA ILE A 323 -15.96 12.44 37.45
C ILE A 323 -15.68 11.09 38.12
N GLU A 324 -15.48 11.10 39.43
CA GLU A 324 -15.27 9.88 40.22
C GLU A 324 -16.61 9.24 40.63
N ILE A 325 -16.88 8.02 40.16
CA ILE A 325 -18.10 7.25 40.48
C ILE A 325 -17.69 5.92 41.12
N LYS A 326 -17.54 5.90 42.45
CA LYS A 326 -17.01 4.75 43.20
C LYS A 326 -17.92 3.52 43.15
N ASP A 327 -19.21 3.72 43.37
CA ASP A 327 -20.21 2.65 43.47
C ASP A 327 -21.48 2.99 42.65
N PRO A 328 -21.51 2.65 41.35
CA PRO A 328 -22.69 2.89 40.52
C PRO A 328 -23.91 2.06 40.94
N TYR A 329 -23.71 0.88 41.54
CA TYR A 329 -24.81 -0.01 41.90
C TYR A 329 -25.50 0.43 43.20
N GLY A 330 -24.73 0.78 44.24
CA GLY A 330 -25.27 1.35 45.46
C GLY A 330 -25.89 2.74 45.26
N LEU A 331 -25.30 3.57 44.39
CA LEU A 331 -25.92 4.84 43.98
C LEU A 331 -27.28 4.61 43.28
N PHE A 332 -27.37 3.61 42.38
CA PHE A 332 -28.65 3.25 41.76
C PHE A 332 -29.66 2.70 42.79
N ALA A 333 -29.24 1.87 43.73
CA ALA A 333 -30.10 1.39 44.81
C ALA A 333 -30.62 2.54 45.71
N GLN A 334 -29.78 3.54 45.99
CA GLN A 334 -30.21 4.76 46.70
C GLN A 334 -31.22 5.58 45.88
N ILE A 335 -31.00 5.74 44.58
CA ILE A 335 -31.97 6.38 43.66
C ILE A 335 -33.30 5.62 43.68
N ALA A 336 -33.25 4.28 43.60
CA ALA A 336 -34.43 3.42 43.58
C ALA A 336 -35.29 3.51 44.86
N ASN A 337 -34.66 3.72 46.01
CA ASN A 337 -35.32 3.79 47.32
C ASN A 337 -35.83 5.19 47.71
N ARG A 338 -35.73 6.20 46.84
CA ARG A 338 -36.26 7.55 47.09
C ARG A 338 -37.79 7.54 47.16
N LYS A 339 -38.35 7.99 48.29
CA LYS A 339 -39.82 8.13 48.50
C LYS A 339 -40.45 9.23 47.64
N THR A 340 -39.70 10.24 47.24
CA THR A 340 -40.15 11.35 46.38
C THR A 340 -39.05 11.72 45.38
N LYS A 341 -39.45 12.24 44.20
CA LYS A 341 -38.53 12.65 43.10
C LYS A 341 -37.45 11.61 42.78
N ARG A 342 -37.89 10.39 42.44
CA ARG A 342 -37.02 9.24 42.12
C ARG A 342 -36.01 9.57 41.01
N ALA A 343 -36.49 10.07 39.86
CA ALA A 343 -35.68 10.51 38.72
C ALA A 343 -35.49 12.05 38.71
N LYS A 344 -34.83 12.58 39.76
CA LYS A 344 -34.66 14.03 39.96
C LYS A 344 -33.87 14.70 38.82
N TYR A 345 -32.73 14.13 38.45
CA TYR A 345 -31.80 14.74 37.51
C TYR A 345 -32.23 14.54 36.06
N VAL A 346 -32.87 13.41 35.74
CA VAL A 346 -33.52 13.22 34.42
C VAL A 346 -34.64 14.22 34.20
N GLN A 347 -35.49 14.48 35.22
CA GLN A 347 -36.51 15.52 35.13
C GLN A 347 -35.88 16.91 34.92
N MET A 348 -34.84 17.26 35.68
CA MET A 348 -34.12 18.53 35.48
C MET A 348 -33.54 18.69 34.07
N LEU A 349 -33.06 17.61 33.46
CA LEU A 349 -32.55 17.62 32.08
C LEU A 349 -33.67 17.87 31.07
N LEU A 350 -34.82 17.20 31.24
CA LEU A 350 -36.01 17.37 30.40
C LEU A 350 -36.57 18.80 30.52
N ASP A 351 -36.74 19.30 31.74
CA ASP A 351 -37.21 20.67 32.01
C ASP A 351 -36.26 21.70 31.37
N ALA A 352 -34.94 21.53 31.52
CA ALA A 352 -33.95 22.43 30.92
C ALA A 352 -33.99 22.44 29.38
N PHE A 353 -34.27 21.28 28.76
CA PHE A 353 -34.44 21.16 27.31
C PHE A 353 -35.71 21.85 26.82
N HIS A 354 -36.87 21.60 27.45
CA HIS A 354 -38.13 22.28 27.11
C HIS A 354 -38.02 23.81 27.24
N ASN A 355 -37.48 24.30 28.36
CA ASN A 355 -37.20 25.73 28.55
C ASN A 355 -36.28 26.31 27.46
N SER A 356 -35.46 25.49 26.78
CA SER A 356 -34.60 25.93 25.68
C SER A 356 -35.31 25.96 24.33
N LEU A 357 -36.36 25.17 24.15
CA LEU A 357 -37.25 25.23 22.98
C LEU A 357 -38.18 26.45 23.09
N GLU A 358 -38.86 26.62 24.23
CA GLU A 358 -39.74 27.77 24.48
C GLU A 358 -39.02 29.12 24.33
N ARG A 359 -37.77 29.21 24.82
CA ARG A 359 -36.93 30.41 24.62
C ARG A 359 -36.62 30.69 23.15
N ARG A 360 -36.54 29.68 22.29
CA ARG A 360 -36.30 29.83 20.85
C ARG A 360 -37.58 30.23 20.12
N ASP A 361 -38.69 29.59 20.45
CA ASP A 361 -39.97 29.81 19.78
C ASP A 361 -40.58 31.17 20.14
N GLY A 362 -40.35 31.66 21.37
CA GLY A 362 -40.71 33.03 21.80
C GLY A 362 -39.85 34.16 21.24
N HIS A 363 -38.91 33.87 20.33
CA HIS A 363 -38.09 34.86 19.59
C HIS A 363 -38.38 34.84 18.06
N SER A 364 -39.52 34.28 17.64
CA SER A 364 -39.99 34.26 16.24
C SER A 364 -41.14 35.23 16.01
#